data_AF-A0A3S0JRW4-F1
#
_entry.id   AF-A0A3S0JRW4-F1
#
_cell.length_a   1.000
_cell.length_b   1.000
_cell.length_c   1.000
_cell.angle_alpha   90.00
_cell.angle_beta   90.00
_cell.angle_gamma   90.00
#
_symmetry.space_group_name_H-M   'P 1'
#
loop_
_entity.id
_entity.type
_entity.pdbx_description
1 polymer ?
#
loop_
_entity_poly.entity_id
_entity_poly.type
_entity_poly.pdbx_seq_one_letter_code
_entity_poly.pdbx_strand_id
1 'polypeptide(L)'
;MNTVYSIGELESFLVAILVLFIGHFVNRHVASFRKYNIPEPIVGGLIVAAIITILHFNNIALEFTLSMQNTLMLMFFSTVGLAASYKLLLKGGSKVFVFLGIASLYIVIQNAVGVSLATALGLEPLMGLIAGSITLSGGHGTGAAWAQTFSDTYGINTLEFAMAAATFGLVMGGIIGGPVAQRLINKNDLLSSYGVGGNHHKDHPDLVTYDQLEEDRVTAKSILEVLFLLLLCVAGAKWIGSLVSTMDIGWLKMPDFVYALFLGVVITNITELSRGYKINTESVDVLGTVSLSLFLAMALMNLKLWEIFDLAVPLLIILLLQTITLAFFAYFVTFRLMGSNYDAAVMAGGHCGFGMGATPTAVMNMGALVSRTGPSPQAFMVVPIVGAFFIDIVNAIILQGYLSFIG
;
A
#
# COMPACT_ATOMS: atom_id res chain seq x y z
N MET A 1 28.82 17.63 -21.42
CA MET A 1 29.22 17.67 -20.00
C MET A 1 28.01 18.23 -19.26
N ASN A 2 27.37 17.44 -18.41
CA ASN A 2 26.23 17.93 -17.65
C ASN A 2 26.74 18.85 -16.54
N THR A 3 26.13 20.02 -16.39
CA THR A 3 26.36 20.86 -15.22
C THR A 3 25.57 20.25 -14.07
N VAL A 4 26.27 19.69 -13.09
CA VAL A 4 25.66 19.07 -11.90
C VAL A 4 25.54 20.12 -10.80
N TYR A 5 24.32 20.32 -10.30
CA TYR A 5 24.05 21.12 -9.12
C TYR A 5 23.64 20.21 -7.98
N SER A 6 24.50 20.12 -6.96
CA SER A 6 24.19 19.39 -5.74
C SER A 6 23.40 20.28 -4.78
N ILE A 7 22.30 19.75 -4.26
CA ILE A 7 21.39 20.42 -3.33
C ILE A 7 21.60 19.79 -1.96
N GLY A 8 21.87 20.63 -0.95
CA GLY A 8 22.16 20.22 0.42
C GLY A 8 20.98 19.52 1.08
N GLU A 9 21.22 18.90 2.24
CA GLU A 9 20.21 18.10 2.95
C GLU A 9 18.99 18.95 3.37
N LEU A 10 19.23 20.14 3.91
CA LEU A 10 18.16 21.04 4.37
C LEU A 10 17.31 21.53 3.20
N GLU A 11 17.97 21.96 2.12
CA GLU A 11 17.29 22.41 0.90
C GLU A 11 16.52 21.26 0.25
N SER A 12 17.11 20.05 0.20
CA SER A 12 16.45 18.87 -0.36
C SER A 12 15.20 18.50 0.44
N PHE A 13 15.27 18.54 1.78
CA PHE A 13 14.13 18.27 2.64
C PHE A 13 13.04 19.36 2.50
N LEU A 14 13.44 20.63 2.36
CA LEU A 14 12.50 21.72 2.05
C LEU A 14 11.80 21.49 0.70
N VAL A 15 12.54 21.07 -0.34
CA VAL A 15 11.95 20.72 -1.64
C VAL A 15 10.97 19.55 -1.50
N ALA A 16 11.29 18.53 -0.71
CA ALA A 16 10.37 17.41 -0.45
C ALA A 16 9.04 17.89 0.18
N ILE A 17 9.07 18.85 1.10
CA ILE A 17 7.85 19.44 1.67
C ILE A 17 7.11 20.29 0.62
N LEU A 18 7.82 21.06 -0.20
CA LEU A 18 7.21 21.83 -1.29
C LEU A 18 6.51 20.92 -2.31
N VAL A 19 7.11 19.77 -2.63
CA VAL A 19 6.51 18.73 -3.48
C VAL A 19 5.14 18.32 -2.92
N LEU A 20 5.04 18.07 -1.61
CA LEU A 20 3.77 17.73 -0.97
C LEU A 20 2.74 18.85 -1.08
N PHE A 21 3.12 20.11 -0.85
CA PHE A 21 2.22 21.24 -0.97
C PHE A 21 1.73 21.46 -2.41
N ILE A 22 2.61 21.28 -3.40
CA ILE A 22 2.25 21.33 -4.82
C ILE A 22 1.22 20.22 -5.12
N GLY A 23 1.49 18.99 -4.68
CA GLY A 23 0.58 17.86 -4.85
C GLY A 23 -0.79 18.11 -4.23
N HIS A 24 -0.82 18.60 -2.99
CA HIS A 24 -2.05 18.96 -2.29
C HIS A 24 -2.83 20.05 -3.02
N PHE A 25 -2.14 21.10 -3.48
CA PHE A 25 -2.75 22.19 -4.23
C PHE A 25 -3.40 21.67 -5.52
N VAL A 26 -2.70 20.85 -6.30
CA VAL A 26 -3.22 20.30 -7.56
C VAL A 26 -4.41 19.36 -7.30
N ASN A 27 -4.29 18.45 -6.33
CA ASN A 27 -5.37 17.52 -5.97
C ASN A 27 -6.67 18.23 -5.56
N ARG A 28 -6.55 19.38 -4.88
CA ARG A 28 -7.70 20.20 -4.51
C ARG A 28 -8.46 20.75 -5.72
N HIS A 29 -7.75 21.12 -6.78
CA HIS A 29 -8.32 21.77 -7.97
C HIS A 29 -8.74 20.78 -9.07
N VAL A 30 -8.08 19.61 -9.17
CA VAL A 30 -8.36 18.61 -10.21
C VAL A 30 -9.32 17.54 -9.69
N ALA A 31 -10.58 17.62 -10.13
CA ALA A 31 -11.63 16.70 -9.69
C ALA A 31 -11.30 15.22 -9.97
N SER A 32 -10.62 14.91 -11.08
CA SER A 32 -10.21 13.55 -11.42
C SER A 32 -9.22 12.96 -10.40
N PHE A 33 -8.25 13.74 -9.92
CA PHE A 33 -7.25 13.26 -8.96
C PHE A 33 -7.89 12.99 -7.60
N ARG A 34 -8.80 13.88 -7.17
CA ARG A 34 -9.62 13.65 -5.98
C ARG A 34 -10.53 12.41 -6.12
N LYS A 35 -11.14 12.21 -7.29
CA LYS A 35 -12.03 11.08 -7.55
C LYS A 35 -11.32 9.72 -7.44
N TYR A 36 -10.08 9.64 -7.91
CA TYR A 36 -9.29 8.40 -7.86
C TYR A 36 -8.31 8.33 -6.68
N ASN A 37 -8.41 9.29 -5.74
CA ASN A 37 -7.59 9.38 -4.54
C ASN A 37 -6.08 9.28 -4.82
N ILE A 38 -5.60 9.95 -5.88
CA ILE A 38 -4.17 9.92 -6.24
C ILE A 38 -3.36 10.58 -5.12
N PRO A 39 -2.37 9.90 -4.51
CA PRO A 39 -1.57 10.45 -3.42
C PRO A 39 -0.90 11.80 -3.76
N GLU A 40 -0.94 12.77 -2.84
CA GLU A 40 -0.30 14.07 -3.04
C GLU A 40 1.20 13.98 -3.38
N PRO A 41 2.01 13.12 -2.73
CA PRO A 41 3.44 13.02 -3.03
C PRO A 41 3.69 12.70 -4.50
N ILE A 42 2.85 11.88 -5.12
CA ILE A 42 2.97 11.44 -6.52
C ILE A 42 2.69 12.60 -7.47
N VAL A 43 1.61 13.33 -7.23
CA VAL A 43 1.24 14.45 -8.10
C VAL A 43 2.30 15.54 -8.04
N GLY A 44 2.75 15.92 -6.84
CA GLY A 44 3.84 16.87 -6.69
C GLY A 44 5.15 16.34 -7.28
N GLY A 45 5.48 15.08 -7.00
CA GLY A 45 6.73 14.45 -7.41
C GLY A 45 6.85 14.31 -8.92
N LEU A 46 5.76 13.97 -9.61
CA LEU A 46 5.72 13.94 -11.09
C LEU A 46 5.93 15.32 -11.71
N ILE A 47 5.41 16.38 -11.09
CA ILE A 47 5.66 17.76 -11.55
C ILE A 47 7.15 18.10 -11.42
N VAL A 48 7.76 17.78 -10.28
CA VAL A 48 9.20 17.99 -10.07
C VAL A 48 10.03 17.12 -11.02
N ALA A 49 9.68 15.85 -11.20
CA ALA A 49 10.34 14.94 -12.14
C ALA A 49 10.24 15.44 -13.58
N ALA A 50 9.11 16.03 -13.99
CA ALA A 50 8.96 16.66 -15.30
C ALA A 50 9.90 17.87 -15.46
N ILE A 51 10.03 18.72 -14.44
CA ILE A 51 10.99 19.84 -14.43
C ILE A 51 12.42 19.32 -14.54
N ILE A 52 12.80 18.33 -13.73
CA ILE A 52 14.12 17.68 -13.75
C ILE A 52 14.40 17.08 -15.14
N THR A 53 13.40 16.46 -15.77
CA THR A 53 13.51 15.91 -17.12
C THR A 53 13.77 16.98 -18.16
N ILE A 54 13.09 18.13 -18.10
CA ILE A 54 13.37 19.26 -18.98
C ILE A 54 14.80 19.78 -18.77
N LEU A 55 15.24 19.92 -17.52
CA LEU A 55 16.61 20.34 -17.19
C LEU A 55 17.66 19.35 -17.72
N HIS A 56 17.39 18.05 -17.60
CA HIS A 56 18.26 16.98 -18.10
C HIS A 56 18.47 17.12 -19.62
N PHE A 57 17.41 17.37 -20.40
CA PHE A 57 17.55 17.63 -21.85
C PHE A 57 18.29 18.94 -22.18
N ASN A 58 18.42 19.86 -21.22
CA ASN A 58 19.26 21.05 -21.33
C ASN A 58 20.67 20.84 -20.75
N ASN A 59 21.10 19.60 -20.49
CA ASN A 59 22.39 19.23 -19.89
C ASN A 59 22.60 19.76 -18.47
N ILE A 60 21.51 19.96 -17.71
CA ILE A 60 21.55 20.33 -16.29
C ILE A 60 21.10 19.12 -15.47
N ALA A 61 21.93 18.68 -14.54
CA ALA A 61 21.61 17.60 -13.60
C ALA A 61 21.46 18.17 -12.18
N LEU A 62 20.40 17.77 -11.48
CA LEU A 62 20.20 18.08 -10.07
C LEU A 62 20.46 16.82 -9.25
N GLU A 63 21.25 16.94 -8.20
CA GLU A 63 21.52 15.85 -7.26
C GLU A 63 21.06 16.28 -5.86
N PHE A 64 20.10 15.55 -5.30
CA PHE A 64 19.53 15.84 -3.99
C PHE A 64 20.17 14.96 -2.92
N THR A 65 20.49 15.55 -1.77
CA THR A 65 21.00 14.79 -0.61
C THR A 65 19.82 14.40 0.29
N LEU A 66 19.38 13.14 0.22
CA LEU A 66 18.12 12.66 0.81
C LEU A 66 18.31 11.76 2.04
N SER A 67 19.11 12.22 3.02
CA SER A 67 19.55 11.42 4.18
C SER A 67 18.42 10.86 5.06
N MET A 68 17.23 11.48 5.05
CA MET A 68 16.07 11.05 5.84
C MET A 68 15.16 10.05 5.14
N GLN A 69 15.31 9.83 3.83
CA GLN A 69 14.41 8.99 3.03
C GLN A 69 14.27 7.58 3.61
N ASN A 70 15.40 6.91 3.88
CA ASN A 70 15.40 5.55 4.43
C ASN A 70 14.80 5.52 5.85
N THR A 71 15.14 6.47 6.71
CA THR A 71 14.57 6.53 8.07
C THR A 71 13.05 6.68 8.03
N LEU A 72 12.52 7.55 7.17
CA LEU A 72 11.06 7.75 7.02
C LEU A 72 10.37 6.52 6.43
N MET A 73 11.00 5.84 5.47
CA MET A 73 10.51 4.56 4.96
C MET A 73 10.38 3.53 6.09
N LEU A 74 11.44 3.35 6.89
CA LEU A 74 11.43 2.39 8.00
C LEU A 74 10.42 2.79 9.09
N MET A 75 10.24 4.09 9.36
CA MET A 75 9.20 4.57 10.28
C MET A 75 7.80 4.26 9.75
N PHE A 76 7.53 4.47 8.46
CA PHE A 76 6.25 4.10 7.86
C PHE A 76 5.96 2.60 8.00
N PHE A 77 6.89 1.73 7.64
CA PHE A 77 6.68 0.28 7.79
C PHE A 77 6.55 -0.16 9.26
N SER A 78 7.22 0.53 10.18
CA SER A 78 7.02 0.34 11.61
C SER A 78 5.59 0.69 12.03
N THR A 79 4.97 1.75 11.49
CA THR A 79 3.56 2.07 11.77
C THR A 79 2.60 1.01 11.25
N VAL A 80 2.87 0.41 10.08
CA VAL A 80 2.08 -0.72 9.54
C VAL A 80 2.13 -1.90 10.52
N GLY A 81 3.33 -2.23 11.01
CA GLY A 81 3.51 -3.26 12.03
C GLY A 81 2.83 -2.94 13.35
N LEU A 82 2.95 -1.70 13.83
CA LEU A 82 2.33 -1.26 15.08
C LEU A 82 0.80 -1.27 15.03
N ALA A 83 0.21 -1.14 13.84
CA ALA A 83 -1.23 -1.23 13.65
C ALA A 83 -1.77 -2.68 13.61
N ALA A 84 -0.90 -3.68 13.46
CA ALA A 84 -1.27 -5.10 13.37
C ALA A 84 -1.46 -5.75 14.75
N SER A 85 -2.62 -5.49 15.35
CA SER A 85 -3.06 -6.08 16.63
C SER A 85 -3.73 -7.45 16.46
N TYR A 86 -3.32 -8.45 17.27
CA TYR A 86 -4.02 -9.74 17.31
C TYR A 86 -5.49 -9.61 17.75
N LYS A 87 -5.83 -8.62 18.59
CA LYS A 87 -7.21 -8.38 19.03
C LYS A 87 -8.07 -7.89 17.87
N LEU A 88 -7.54 -7.03 16.99
CA LEU A 88 -8.24 -6.60 15.78
C LEU A 88 -8.51 -7.79 14.84
N LEU A 89 -7.53 -8.68 14.69
CA LEU A 89 -7.69 -9.91 13.91
C LEU A 89 -8.80 -10.82 14.48
N LEU A 90 -8.82 -11.02 15.80
CA LEU A 90 -9.84 -11.81 16.48
C LEU A 90 -11.23 -11.15 16.45
N LYS A 91 -11.30 -9.81 16.59
CA LYS A 91 -12.56 -9.05 16.53
C LYS A 91 -13.24 -9.18 15.16
N GLY A 92 -12.45 -9.30 14.09
CA GLY A 92 -12.94 -9.57 12.73
C GLY A 92 -13.56 -10.96 12.51
N GLY A 93 -13.41 -11.87 13.47
CA GLY A 93 -13.99 -13.21 13.43
C GLY A 93 -13.42 -14.12 12.34
N SER A 94 -14.08 -15.25 12.09
CA SER A 94 -13.61 -16.28 11.15
C SER A 94 -13.49 -15.77 9.71
N LYS A 95 -14.29 -14.77 9.32
CA LYS A 95 -14.31 -14.23 7.96
C LYS A 95 -13.05 -13.44 7.62
N VAL A 96 -12.40 -12.80 8.60
CA VAL A 96 -11.10 -12.15 8.37
C VAL A 96 -10.03 -13.17 8.00
N PHE A 97 -9.95 -14.30 8.72
CA PHE A 97 -8.99 -15.35 8.40
C PHE A 97 -9.24 -15.99 7.03
N VAL A 98 -10.51 -16.25 6.69
CA VAL A 98 -10.86 -16.78 5.37
C VAL A 98 -10.47 -15.79 4.27
N PHE A 99 -10.81 -14.51 4.43
CA PHE A 99 -10.49 -13.49 3.44
C PHE A 99 -8.98 -13.26 3.31
N LEU A 100 -8.24 -13.24 4.43
CA LEU A 100 -6.78 -13.17 4.44
C LEU A 100 -6.19 -14.35 3.64
N GLY A 101 -6.66 -15.58 3.86
CA GLY A 101 -6.21 -16.75 3.10
C GLY A 101 -6.48 -16.62 1.59
N ILE A 102 -7.65 -16.10 1.22
CA ILE A 102 -8.02 -15.85 -0.18
C ILE A 102 -7.12 -14.79 -0.82
N ALA A 103 -6.89 -13.67 -0.12
CA ALA A 103 -6.02 -12.60 -0.59
C ALA A 103 -4.55 -13.06 -0.68
N SER A 104 -4.11 -13.89 0.25
CA SER A 104 -2.78 -14.51 0.24
C SER A 104 -2.60 -15.42 -0.98
N LEU A 105 -3.60 -16.26 -1.27
CA LEU A 105 -3.61 -17.07 -2.49
C LEU A 105 -3.56 -16.21 -3.75
N TYR A 106 -4.31 -15.10 -3.76
CA TYR A 106 -4.26 -14.16 -4.87
C TYR A 106 -2.88 -13.53 -5.05
N ILE A 107 -2.19 -13.13 -3.98
CA ILE A 107 -0.82 -12.60 -4.07
C ILE A 107 0.13 -13.60 -4.75
N VAL A 108 0.03 -14.89 -4.39
CA VAL A 108 0.82 -15.94 -5.05
C VAL A 108 0.53 -15.98 -6.55
N ILE A 109 -0.75 -15.94 -6.95
CA ILE A 109 -1.15 -15.94 -8.36
C ILE A 109 -0.69 -14.66 -9.07
N GLN A 110 -0.87 -13.50 -8.44
CA GLN A 110 -0.51 -12.19 -8.96
C GLN A 110 0.99 -12.11 -9.26
N ASN A 111 1.83 -12.65 -8.38
CA ASN A 111 3.28 -12.72 -8.61
C ASN A 111 3.65 -13.73 -9.68
N ALA A 112 3.01 -14.90 -9.73
CA ALA A 112 3.24 -15.87 -10.81
C ALA A 112 2.91 -15.27 -12.19
N VAL A 113 1.78 -14.56 -12.29
CA VAL A 113 1.37 -13.87 -13.52
C VAL A 113 2.35 -12.74 -13.85
N GLY A 114 2.74 -11.92 -12.87
CA GLY A 114 3.68 -10.83 -13.08
C GLY A 114 5.03 -11.31 -13.59
N VAL A 115 5.63 -12.29 -12.91
CA VAL A 115 6.92 -12.90 -13.27
C VAL A 115 6.84 -13.55 -14.66
N SER A 116 5.83 -14.37 -14.92
CA SER A 116 5.71 -15.08 -16.20
C SER A 116 5.53 -14.12 -17.38
N LEU A 117 4.76 -13.04 -17.21
CA LEU A 117 4.58 -12.03 -18.26
C LEU A 117 5.84 -11.18 -18.45
N ALA A 118 6.55 -10.81 -17.37
CA ALA A 118 7.82 -10.12 -17.47
C ALA A 118 8.83 -10.94 -18.29
N THR A 119 9.01 -12.21 -17.96
CA THR A 119 9.90 -13.11 -18.71
C THR A 119 9.45 -13.27 -20.18
N ALA A 120 8.15 -13.43 -20.43
CA ALA A 120 7.62 -13.58 -21.80
C ALA A 120 7.82 -12.32 -22.67
N LEU A 121 7.85 -11.14 -22.05
CA LEU A 121 8.06 -9.86 -22.71
C LEU A 121 9.55 -9.45 -22.77
N GLY A 122 10.46 -10.30 -22.29
CA GLY A 122 11.90 -10.07 -22.32
C GLY A 122 12.42 -9.15 -21.20
N LEU A 123 11.63 -8.93 -20.14
CA LEU A 123 12.06 -8.22 -18.94
C LEU A 123 12.68 -9.17 -17.91
N GLU A 124 13.46 -8.60 -17.00
CA GLU A 124 13.95 -9.31 -15.81
C GLU A 124 12.75 -9.85 -14.99
N PRO A 125 12.74 -11.14 -14.60
CA PRO A 125 11.65 -11.74 -13.82
C PRO A 125 11.26 -10.95 -12.57
N LEU A 126 12.25 -10.33 -11.90
CA LEU A 126 12.07 -9.49 -10.72
C LEU A 126 11.17 -8.27 -10.98
N MET A 127 11.23 -7.68 -12.17
CA MET A 127 10.33 -6.58 -12.55
C MET A 127 8.86 -7.02 -12.59
N GLY A 128 8.62 -8.30 -12.85
CA GLY A 128 7.29 -8.90 -12.76
C GLY A 128 6.70 -8.89 -11.35
N LEU A 129 7.54 -8.97 -10.31
CA LEU A 129 7.11 -8.80 -8.92
C LEU A 129 6.75 -7.34 -8.62
N ILE A 130 7.51 -6.38 -9.19
CA ILE A 130 7.21 -4.94 -9.07
C ILE A 130 5.85 -4.63 -9.70
N ALA A 131 5.60 -5.09 -10.93
CA ALA A 131 4.27 -4.97 -11.57
C ALA A 131 3.25 -6.02 -11.08
N GLY A 132 3.59 -6.75 -10.01
CA GLY A 132 2.75 -7.72 -9.32
C GLY A 132 2.35 -7.22 -7.95
N SER A 133 2.45 -8.08 -6.93
CA SER A 133 1.91 -7.77 -5.60
C SER A 133 2.66 -6.66 -4.86
N ILE A 134 3.92 -6.37 -5.22
CA ILE A 134 4.71 -5.29 -4.60
C ILE A 134 3.96 -3.95 -4.70
N THR A 135 3.47 -3.63 -5.90
CA THR A 135 2.77 -2.35 -6.15
C THR A 135 1.26 -2.50 -6.17
N LEU A 136 0.74 -3.59 -6.73
CA LEU A 136 -0.69 -3.75 -6.95
C LEU A 136 -1.43 -4.18 -5.68
N SER A 137 -0.77 -4.83 -4.73
CA SER A 137 -1.37 -5.14 -3.42
C SER A 137 -0.75 -4.30 -2.29
N GLY A 138 0.55 -3.98 -2.38
CA GLY A 138 1.25 -3.18 -1.37
C GLY A 138 1.21 -1.66 -1.58
N GLY A 139 0.74 -1.19 -2.74
CA GLY A 139 0.65 0.24 -3.06
C GLY A 139 2.01 0.94 -3.23
N HIS A 140 1.99 2.27 -3.22
CA HIS A 140 3.16 3.09 -3.52
C HIS A 140 4.28 2.98 -2.50
N GLY A 141 3.95 2.92 -1.20
CA GLY A 141 4.96 2.81 -0.13
C GLY A 141 5.80 1.54 -0.27
N THR A 142 5.14 0.40 -0.45
CA THR A 142 5.77 -0.91 -0.70
C THR A 142 6.51 -0.94 -2.04
N GLY A 143 5.93 -0.36 -3.09
CA GLY A 143 6.59 -0.18 -4.38
C GLY A 143 7.92 0.56 -4.28
N ALA A 144 7.94 1.73 -3.62
CA ALA A 144 9.14 2.52 -3.46
C ALA A 144 10.19 1.83 -2.57
N ALA A 145 9.78 1.14 -1.50
CA ALA A 145 10.70 0.45 -0.61
C ALA A 145 11.38 -0.76 -1.28
N TRP A 146 10.63 -1.53 -2.06
CA TRP A 146 11.19 -2.62 -2.86
C TRP A 146 12.02 -2.10 -4.02
N ALA A 147 11.64 -0.99 -4.66
CA ALA A 147 12.46 -0.38 -5.71
C ALA A 147 13.83 0.05 -5.19
N GLN A 148 13.88 0.63 -3.99
CA GLN A 148 15.14 0.96 -3.32
C GLN A 148 15.96 -0.32 -3.03
N THR A 149 15.31 -1.34 -2.47
CA THR A 149 15.95 -2.64 -2.21
C THR A 149 16.54 -3.25 -3.49
N PHE A 150 15.81 -3.16 -4.61
CA PHE A 150 16.26 -3.70 -5.88
C PHE A 150 17.43 -2.94 -6.49
N SER A 151 17.45 -1.60 -6.33
CA SER A 151 18.59 -0.78 -6.71
C SER A 151 19.83 -1.13 -5.87
N ASP A 152 19.68 -1.21 -4.54
CA ASP A 152 20.79 -1.44 -3.62
C ASP A 152 21.35 -2.88 -3.70
N THR A 153 20.48 -3.88 -3.89
CA THR A 153 20.86 -5.30 -3.83
C THR A 153 21.18 -5.89 -5.20
N TYR A 154 20.41 -5.51 -6.23
CA TYR A 154 20.51 -6.10 -7.56
C TYR A 154 21.01 -5.10 -8.62
N GLY A 155 21.18 -3.82 -8.28
CA GLY A 155 21.59 -2.78 -9.22
C GLY A 155 20.52 -2.40 -10.24
N ILE A 156 19.24 -2.76 -10.00
CA ILE A 156 18.14 -2.54 -10.94
C ILE A 156 17.27 -1.38 -10.48
N ASN A 157 17.27 -0.28 -11.23
CA ASN A 157 16.38 0.86 -10.97
C ASN A 157 14.96 0.54 -11.43
N THR A 158 14.04 0.48 -10.48
CA THR A 158 12.64 0.12 -10.73
C THR A 158 11.65 1.12 -10.15
N LEU A 159 12.12 2.28 -9.69
CA LEU A 159 11.28 3.26 -9.00
C LEU A 159 10.19 3.83 -9.91
N GLU A 160 10.55 4.24 -11.12
CA GLU A 160 9.64 4.75 -12.15
C GLU A 160 8.58 3.69 -12.47
N PHE A 161 9.04 2.46 -12.70
CA PHE A 161 8.21 1.30 -13.02
C PHE A 161 7.23 1.00 -11.88
N ALA A 162 7.70 1.05 -10.63
CA ALA A 162 6.90 0.83 -9.44
C ALA A 162 5.84 1.92 -9.24
N MET A 163 6.20 3.20 -9.42
CA MET A 163 5.28 4.33 -9.28
C MET A 163 4.19 4.32 -10.36
N ALA A 164 4.56 3.98 -11.59
CA ALA A 164 3.62 3.82 -12.69
C ALA A 164 2.66 2.64 -12.42
N ALA A 165 3.18 1.49 -12.01
CA ALA A 165 2.37 0.31 -11.70
C ALA A 165 1.39 0.56 -10.55
N ALA A 166 1.85 1.12 -9.43
CA ALA A 166 1.02 1.42 -8.27
C ALA A 166 -0.09 2.43 -8.59
N THR A 167 0.21 3.45 -9.39
CA THR A 167 -0.77 4.48 -9.78
C THR A 167 -1.81 3.92 -10.76
N PHE A 168 -1.37 3.14 -11.74
CA PHE A 168 -2.28 2.43 -12.63
C PHE A 168 -3.19 1.48 -11.85
N GLY A 169 -2.60 0.72 -10.91
CA GLY A 169 -3.31 -0.15 -10.01
C GLY A 169 -4.43 0.61 -9.31
N LEU A 170 -4.10 1.61 -8.51
CA LEU A 170 -5.05 2.44 -7.77
C LEU A 170 -6.26 2.91 -8.61
N VAL A 171 -6.01 3.38 -9.83
CA VAL A 171 -7.07 3.81 -10.76
C VAL A 171 -7.90 2.63 -11.23
N MET A 172 -7.26 1.56 -11.72
CA MET A 172 -7.96 0.40 -12.25
C MET A 172 -8.74 -0.35 -11.18
N GLY A 173 -8.18 -0.53 -9.97
CA GLY A 173 -8.86 -1.12 -8.83
C GLY A 173 -10.15 -0.37 -8.47
N GLY A 174 -10.12 0.97 -8.54
CA GLY A 174 -11.31 1.81 -8.36
C GLY A 174 -12.34 1.64 -9.48
N ILE A 175 -11.90 1.38 -10.72
CA ILE A 175 -12.78 1.21 -11.87
C ILE A 175 -13.43 -0.18 -11.88
N ILE A 176 -12.69 -1.26 -11.58
CA ILE A 176 -13.18 -2.63 -11.75
C ILE A 176 -14.01 -3.15 -10.58
N GLY A 177 -13.82 -2.61 -9.36
CA GLY A 177 -14.50 -3.13 -8.17
C GLY A 177 -16.02 -3.00 -8.23
N GLY A 178 -16.51 -1.84 -8.68
CA GLY A 178 -17.96 -1.60 -8.85
C GLY A 178 -18.61 -2.57 -9.85
N PRO A 179 -18.13 -2.64 -11.11
CA PRO A 179 -18.67 -3.56 -12.13
C PRO A 179 -18.65 -5.03 -11.73
N VAL A 180 -17.56 -5.51 -11.11
CA VAL A 180 -17.46 -6.92 -10.68
C VAL A 180 -18.52 -7.22 -9.61
N ALA A 181 -18.60 -6.38 -8.58
CA ALA A 181 -19.56 -6.56 -7.49
C ALA A 181 -21.01 -6.40 -7.95
N GLN A 182 -21.30 -5.40 -8.79
CA GLN A 182 -22.65 -5.18 -9.34
C GLN A 182 -23.10 -6.36 -10.20
N ARG A 183 -22.21 -6.95 -11.01
CA ARG A 183 -22.53 -8.13 -11.81
C ARG A 183 -22.81 -9.34 -10.93
N LEU A 184 -22.09 -9.52 -9.83
CA LEU A 184 -22.36 -10.58 -8.85
C LEU A 184 -23.70 -10.40 -8.16
N ILE A 185 -24.03 -9.16 -7.74
CA ILE A 185 -25.31 -8.84 -7.10
C ILE A 185 -26.48 -9.09 -8.05
N ASN A 186 -26.43 -8.54 -9.26
CA ASN A 186 -27.54 -8.64 -10.22
C ASN A 186 -27.74 -10.07 -10.73
N LYS A 187 -26.67 -10.85 -10.89
CA LYS A 187 -26.78 -12.22 -11.41
C LYS A 187 -27.38 -13.19 -10.39
N ASN A 188 -27.15 -12.95 -9.10
CA ASN A 188 -27.57 -13.84 -8.01
C ASN A 188 -28.74 -13.25 -7.21
N ASP A 189 -29.37 -12.17 -7.69
CA ASP A 189 -30.47 -11.46 -7.03
C ASP A 189 -30.22 -11.17 -5.54
N LEU A 190 -29.00 -10.73 -5.23
CA LEU A 190 -28.55 -10.52 -3.85
C LEU A 190 -29.10 -9.21 -3.30
N LEU A 191 -29.65 -9.28 -2.09
CA LEU A 191 -30.13 -8.12 -1.35
C LEU A 191 -29.36 -7.97 -0.05
N SER A 192 -29.11 -6.73 0.35
CA SER A 192 -28.61 -6.46 1.70
C SER A 192 -29.63 -6.96 2.72
N SER A 193 -29.15 -7.63 3.77
CA SER A 193 -29.98 -8.05 4.91
C SER A 193 -30.64 -6.88 5.64
N TYR A 194 -30.19 -5.66 5.37
CA TYR A 194 -30.70 -4.42 5.95
C TYR A 194 -31.64 -3.64 5.00
N GLY A 195 -31.90 -4.18 3.80
CA GLY A 195 -32.77 -3.55 2.78
C GLY A 195 -32.10 -2.44 1.96
N VAL A 196 -32.82 -1.96 0.94
CA VAL A 196 -32.40 -0.88 0.03
C VAL A 196 -33.24 0.36 0.32
N GLY A 197 -32.60 1.43 0.82
CA GLY A 197 -33.26 2.70 1.12
C GLY A 197 -33.91 2.73 2.51
N GLY A 198 -33.49 3.70 3.32
CA GLY A 198 -33.96 3.93 4.69
C GLY A 198 -33.01 4.84 5.46
N ASN A 199 -33.49 5.54 6.48
CA ASN A 199 -32.62 6.16 7.49
C ASN A 199 -32.08 5.03 8.40
N HIS A 200 -31.23 4.16 7.87
CA HIS A 200 -30.74 2.96 8.58
C HIS A 200 -29.97 3.29 9.87
N HIS A 201 -29.51 4.54 10.02
CA HIS A 201 -28.97 5.09 11.28
C HIS A 201 -30.02 5.23 12.41
N LYS A 202 -31.32 5.33 12.07
CA LYS A 202 -32.42 5.41 13.05
C LYS A 202 -32.95 4.03 13.46
N ASP A 203 -32.96 3.06 12.55
CA ASP A 203 -33.55 1.74 12.78
C ASP A 203 -32.54 0.73 13.37
N HIS A 204 -31.23 0.97 13.20
CA HIS A 204 -30.16 0.18 13.80
C HIS A 204 -29.10 1.10 14.43
N PRO A 205 -29.37 1.68 15.62
CA PRO A 205 -28.42 2.55 16.32
C PRO A 205 -27.11 1.84 16.70
N ASP A 206 -27.10 0.50 16.64
CA ASP A 206 -25.96 -0.37 16.95
C ASP A 206 -25.06 -0.64 15.72
N LEU A 207 -25.42 -0.12 14.54
CA LEU A 207 -24.54 -0.10 13.37
C LEU A 207 -23.39 0.86 13.67
N VAL A 208 -22.31 0.29 14.21
CA VAL A 208 -21.00 0.88 14.53
C VAL A 208 -20.83 2.27 13.93
N THR A 209 -21.22 3.28 14.71
CA THR A 209 -20.55 4.56 14.65
C THR A 209 -19.25 4.37 15.41
N TYR A 210 -18.16 4.94 14.90
CA TYR A 210 -16.93 5.07 15.67
C TYR A 210 -17.25 5.51 17.09
N ASP A 211 -16.54 4.90 18.04
CA ASP A 211 -16.69 5.12 19.47
C ASP A 211 -16.80 6.62 19.78
N GLN A 212 -17.97 7.07 20.24
CA GLN A 212 -18.20 8.48 20.58
C GLN A 212 -17.65 8.82 21.98
N LEU A 213 -16.99 7.88 22.68
CA LEU A 213 -16.61 8.05 24.08
C LEU A 213 -15.12 7.79 24.41
N GLU A 214 -14.24 7.51 23.45
CA GLU A 214 -12.79 7.65 23.65
C GLU A 214 -12.31 8.96 22.99
N GLU A 215 -11.99 9.98 23.79
CA GLU A 215 -11.25 11.14 23.30
C GLU A 215 -9.80 10.71 22.97
N ASP A 216 -9.60 10.05 21.83
CA ASP A 216 -8.29 9.76 21.28
C ASP A 216 -7.68 11.06 20.72
N ARG A 217 -7.23 11.92 21.63
CA ARG A 217 -6.55 13.17 21.29
C ARG A 217 -5.10 12.88 20.95
N VAL A 218 -4.68 13.26 19.74
CA VAL A 218 -3.27 13.39 19.39
C VAL A 218 -2.68 14.52 20.25
N THR A 219 -1.73 14.17 21.13
CA THR A 219 -1.04 15.12 22.01
C THR A 219 0.45 15.11 21.73
N ALA A 220 1.17 16.17 22.12
CA ALA A 220 2.63 16.18 22.01
C ALA A 220 3.27 14.97 22.73
N LYS A 221 2.68 14.55 23.85
CA LYS A 221 3.11 13.36 24.60
C LYS A 221 2.93 12.07 23.78
N SER A 222 1.73 11.84 23.22
CA SER A 222 1.47 10.61 22.45
C SER A 222 2.30 10.56 21.16
N ILE A 223 2.54 11.71 20.52
CA ILE A 223 3.45 11.81 19.37
C ILE A 223 4.88 11.44 19.76
N LEU A 224 5.41 11.98 20.87
CA LEU A 224 6.76 11.64 21.34
C LEU A 224 6.89 10.15 21.69
N GLU A 225 5.88 9.58 22.35
CA GLU A 225 5.87 8.16 22.71
C GLU A 225 5.87 7.26 21.46
N VAL A 226 5.00 7.55 20.48
CA VAL A 226 4.97 6.77 19.24
C VAL A 226 6.24 6.98 18.44
N LEU A 227 6.75 8.21 18.31
CA LEU A 227 8.01 8.48 17.61
C LEU A 227 9.17 7.70 18.23
N PHE A 228 9.22 7.61 19.56
CA PHE A 228 10.20 6.77 20.26
C PHE A 228 10.07 5.29 19.86
N LEU A 229 8.86 4.73 19.83
CA LEU A 229 8.63 3.35 19.38
C LEU A 229 9.04 3.13 17.93
N LEU A 230 8.74 4.09 17.04
CA LEU A 230 9.14 4.02 15.64
C LEU A 230 10.66 4.02 15.50
N LEU A 231 11.36 4.94 16.16
CA LEU A 231 12.83 4.98 16.12
C LEU A 231 13.47 3.75 16.75
N LEU A 232 12.84 3.14 17.76
CA LEU A 232 13.25 1.85 18.30
C LEU A 232 13.12 0.74 17.26
N CYS A 233 12.01 0.69 16.51
CA CYS A 233 11.84 -0.24 15.38
C CYS A 233 12.89 0.00 14.29
N VAL A 234 13.15 1.25 13.91
CA VAL A 234 14.16 1.60 12.90
C VAL A 234 15.57 1.15 13.33
N ALA A 235 15.98 1.48 14.55
CA ALA A 235 17.28 1.10 15.08
C ALA A 235 17.41 -0.42 15.21
N GLY A 236 16.36 -1.07 15.74
CA GLY A 236 16.30 -2.52 15.86
C GLY A 236 16.36 -3.23 14.51
N ALA A 237 15.68 -2.72 13.48
CA ALA A 237 15.67 -3.28 12.14
C ALA A 237 17.08 -3.31 11.53
N LYS A 238 17.80 -2.18 11.60
CA LYS A 238 19.19 -2.09 11.12
C LYS A 238 20.13 -3.02 11.89
N TRP A 239 19.94 -3.12 13.20
CA TRP A 239 20.76 -4.01 14.04
C TRP A 239 20.51 -5.49 13.73
N ILE A 240 19.24 -5.89 13.58
CA ILE A 240 18.86 -7.24 13.18
C ILE A 240 19.37 -7.56 11.78
N GLY A 241 19.20 -6.65 10.81
CA GLY A 241 19.71 -6.81 9.45
C GLY A 241 21.22 -7.06 9.42
N SER A 242 21.99 -6.26 10.16
CA SER A 242 23.44 -6.43 10.31
C SER A 242 23.84 -7.74 11.00
N LEU A 243 23.07 -8.17 12.01
CA LEU A 243 23.32 -9.44 12.68
C LEU A 243 23.07 -10.63 11.74
N VAL A 244 21.93 -10.62 11.03
CA VAL A 244 21.56 -11.65 10.06
C VAL A 244 22.58 -11.75 8.93
N SER A 245 23.06 -10.62 8.41
CA SER A 245 24.11 -10.61 7.38
C SER A 245 25.42 -11.22 7.89
N THR A 246 25.76 -10.99 9.16
CA THR A 246 26.97 -11.53 9.80
C THR A 246 26.87 -13.05 10.02
N MET A 247 25.67 -13.54 10.33
CA MET A 247 25.43 -14.97 10.57
C MET A 247 25.20 -15.81 9.30
N ASP A 248 25.18 -15.17 8.12
CA ASP A 248 24.95 -15.76 6.80
C ASP A 248 23.71 -16.69 6.69
N ILE A 249 22.65 -16.35 7.43
CA ILE A 249 21.40 -17.12 7.43
C ILE A 249 20.58 -16.75 6.19
N GLY A 250 20.80 -17.45 5.08
CA GLY A 250 20.21 -17.12 3.77
C GLY A 250 18.69 -16.93 3.76
N TRP A 251 17.94 -17.76 4.48
CA TRP A 251 16.47 -17.66 4.53
C TRP A 251 15.93 -16.48 5.36
N LEU A 252 16.77 -15.88 6.21
CA LEU A 252 16.39 -14.70 6.99
C LEU A 252 16.83 -13.38 6.34
N LYS A 253 17.62 -13.39 5.26
CA LYS A 253 18.09 -12.17 4.59
C LYS A 253 16.92 -11.45 3.91
N MET A 254 16.30 -10.53 4.65
CA MET A 254 15.18 -9.70 4.20
C MET A 254 15.60 -8.22 4.17
N PRO A 255 14.87 -7.38 3.42
CA PRO A 255 15.08 -5.93 3.43
C PRO A 255 14.80 -5.31 4.80
N ASP A 256 15.49 -4.22 5.14
CA ASP A 256 15.39 -3.58 6.46
C ASP A 256 13.96 -3.19 6.87
N PHE A 257 13.14 -2.75 5.91
CA PHE A 257 11.76 -2.35 6.19
C PHE A 257 10.88 -3.52 6.64
N VAL A 258 11.21 -4.76 6.22
CA VAL A 258 10.51 -5.97 6.66
C VAL A 258 10.79 -6.23 8.14
N TYR A 259 12.05 -6.08 8.59
CA TYR A 259 12.36 -6.17 10.02
C TYR A 259 11.70 -5.05 10.83
N ALA A 260 11.66 -3.83 10.30
CA ALA A 260 11.00 -2.69 10.96
C ALA A 260 9.50 -2.96 11.17
N LEU A 261 8.82 -3.48 10.14
CA LEU A 261 7.44 -3.93 10.21
C LEU A 261 7.26 -5.05 11.26
N PHE A 262 8.09 -6.10 11.23
CA PHE A 262 7.97 -7.19 12.20
C PHE A 262 8.23 -6.75 13.64
N LEU A 263 9.19 -5.84 13.87
CA LEU A 263 9.41 -5.26 15.19
C LEU A 263 8.18 -4.48 15.67
N GLY A 264 7.53 -3.71 14.80
CA GLY A 264 6.25 -3.06 15.09
C GLY A 264 5.19 -4.07 15.54
N VAL A 265 5.02 -5.17 14.79
CA VAL A 265 4.08 -6.26 15.14
C VAL A 265 4.41 -6.80 16.54
N VAL A 266 5.68 -7.12 16.81
CA VAL A 266 6.11 -7.67 18.09
C VAL A 266 5.80 -6.71 19.24
N ILE A 267 6.14 -5.42 19.09
CA ILE A 267 5.92 -4.39 20.12
C ILE A 267 4.43 -4.22 20.42
N THR A 268 3.58 -4.07 19.40
CA THR A 268 2.13 -3.92 19.61
C THR A 268 1.54 -5.13 20.32
N ASN A 269 1.91 -6.34 19.92
CA ASN A 269 1.34 -7.53 20.53
C ASN A 269 1.86 -7.77 21.97
N ILE A 270 3.12 -7.44 22.28
CA ILE A 270 3.66 -7.50 23.66
C ILE A 270 2.99 -6.45 24.57
N THR A 271 2.86 -5.21 24.09
CA THR A 271 2.24 -4.12 24.86
C THR A 271 0.76 -4.42 25.15
N GLU A 272 0.04 -5.00 24.18
CA GLU A 272 -1.35 -5.41 24.37
C GLU A 272 -1.56 -6.62 25.29
N LEU A 273 -0.62 -7.56 25.31
CA LEU A 273 -0.64 -8.75 26.18
C LEU A 273 -0.29 -8.40 27.62
N SER A 274 0.70 -7.53 27.82
CA SER A 274 1.16 -7.10 29.14
C SER A 274 0.16 -6.20 29.89
N ARG A 275 -0.90 -5.73 29.21
CA ARG A 275 -1.94 -4.81 29.73
C ARG A 275 -1.40 -3.49 30.33
N GLY A 276 -0.12 -3.19 30.15
CA GLY A 276 0.55 -2.06 30.80
C GLY A 276 0.42 -0.75 30.03
N TYR A 277 0.64 -0.77 28.72
CA TYR A 277 0.68 0.42 27.88
C TYR A 277 -0.18 0.22 26.61
N LYS A 278 -1.13 1.14 26.37
CA LYS A 278 -1.95 1.18 25.15
C LYS A 278 -1.30 2.19 24.19
N ILE A 279 -0.80 1.70 23.07
CA ILE A 279 -0.23 2.54 22.01
C ILE A 279 -1.38 3.38 21.43
N ASN A 280 -1.16 4.69 21.26
CA ASN A 280 -2.15 5.58 20.68
C ASN A 280 -2.21 5.41 19.16
N THR A 281 -3.27 4.80 18.66
CA THR A 281 -3.45 4.44 17.24
C THR A 281 -3.54 5.64 16.33
N GLU A 282 -4.19 6.73 16.75
CA GLU A 282 -4.28 7.97 15.97
C GLU A 282 -2.90 8.62 15.78
N SER A 283 -2.04 8.61 16.81
CA SER A 283 -0.66 9.12 16.71
C SER A 283 0.20 8.24 15.80
N VAL A 284 -0.03 6.91 15.80
CA VAL A 284 0.59 5.98 14.84
C VAL A 284 0.18 6.31 13.42
N ASP A 285 -1.12 6.55 13.17
CA ASP A 285 -1.64 6.89 11.84
C ASP A 285 -1.11 8.24 11.33
N VAL A 286 -1.11 9.28 12.17
CA VAL A 286 -0.57 10.60 11.82
C VAL A 286 0.92 10.51 11.48
N LEU A 287 1.74 9.89 12.33
CA LEU A 287 3.18 9.75 12.07
C LEU A 287 3.47 8.83 10.88
N GLY A 288 2.66 7.80 10.66
CA GLY A 288 2.76 6.91 9.51
C GLY A 288 2.47 7.65 8.21
N THR A 289 1.39 8.43 8.18
CA THR A 289 1.00 9.25 7.02
C THR A 289 2.04 10.31 6.68
N VAL A 290 2.57 11.02 7.69
CA VAL A 290 3.66 11.99 7.50
C VAL A 290 4.93 11.30 6.97
N SER A 291 5.31 10.16 7.57
CA SER A 291 6.48 9.40 7.17
C SER A 291 6.38 8.90 5.73
N LEU A 292 5.24 8.30 5.37
CA LEU A 292 4.95 7.83 4.01
C LEU A 292 5.01 8.97 3.01
N SER A 293 4.38 10.10 3.32
CA SER A 293 4.29 11.24 2.41
C SER A 293 5.67 11.82 2.12
N LEU A 294 6.47 12.08 3.16
CA LEU A 294 7.82 12.61 3.02
C LEU A 294 8.77 11.61 2.35
N PHE A 295 8.68 10.33 2.71
CA PHE A 295 9.44 9.25 2.06
C PHE A 295 9.15 9.20 0.55
N LEU A 296 7.88 9.17 0.16
CA LEU A 296 7.48 9.13 -1.25
C LEU A 296 7.89 10.41 -1.99
N ALA A 297 7.72 11.58 -1.38
CA ALA A 297 8.16 12.84 -1.98
C ALA A 297 9.66 12.83 -2.28
N MET A 298 10.48 12.40 -1.32
CA MET A 298 11.93 12.26 -1.52
C MET A 298 12.27 11.21 -2.58
N ALA A 299 11.62 10.05 -2.56
CA ALA A 299 11.83 9.03 -3.59
C ALA A 299 11.54 9.61 -4.98
N LEU A 300 10.44 10.33 -5.14
CA LEU A 300 10.01 10.89 -6.42
C LEU A 300 10.91 12.04 -6.92
N MET A 301 11.67 12.68 -6.04
CA MET A 301 12.69 13.66 -6.47
C MET A 301 13.86 13.00 -7.21
N ASN A 302 14.11 11.71 -6.98
CA ASN A 302 15.09 10.92 -7.71
C ASN A 302 14.54 10.28 -8.99
N LEU A 303 13.26 10.51 -9.32
CA LEU A 303 12.60 9.84 -10.43
C LEU A 303 13.08 10.40 -11.77
N LYS A 304 13.56 9.52 -12.63
CA LYS A 304 14.09 9.81 -13.96
C LYS A 304 13.12 9.28 -15.02
N LEU A 305 12.19 10.14 -15.44
CA LEU A 305 11.12 9.74 -16.37
C LEU A 305 11.62 9.18 -17.71
N TRP A 306 12.87 9.48 -18.10
CA TRP A 306 13.45 8.93 -19.33
C TRP A 306 13.88 7.45 -19.21
N GLU A 307 14.08 6.92 -18.00
CA GLU A 307 14.48 5.51 -17.81
C GLU A 307 13.32 4.52 -18.07
N ILE A 308 12.05 4.98 -18.06
CA ILE A 308 10.87 4.09 -18.24
C ILE A 308 10.37 4.01 -19.69
N PHE A 309 10.84 4.85 -20.63
CA PHE A 309 10.23 4.92 -21.97
C PHE A 309 10.24 3.59 -22.71
N ASP A 310 11.36 2.86 -22.66
CA ASP A 310 11.48 1.55 -23.33
C ASP A 310 10.72 0.43 -22.58
N LEU A 311 10.35 0.66 -21.32
CA LEU A 311 9.66 -0.29 -20.44
C LEU A 311 8.14 -0.06 -20.37
N ALA A 312 7.66 1.07 -20.88
CA ALA A 312 6.27 1.49 -20.72
C ALA A 312 5.27 0.54 -21.40
N VAL A 313 5.57 0.06 -22.61
CA VAL A 313 4.68 -0.86 -23.35
C VAL A 313 4.60 -2.22 -22.66
N PRO A 314 5.72 -2.90 -22.33
CA PRO A 314 5.70 -4.12 -21.53
C PRO A 314 4.93 -3.97 -20.21
N LEU A 315 5.17 -2.86 -19.48
CA LEU A 315 4.47 -2.57 -18.23
C LEU A 315 2.96 -2.54 -18.42
N LEU A 316 2.48 -1.78 -19.41
CA LEU A 316 1.05 -1.62 -19.67
C LEU A 316 0.37 -2.95 -20.01
N ILE A 317 1.04 -3.83 -20.76
CA ILE A 317 0.55 -5.18 -21.06
C ILE A 317 0.40 -6.01 -19.79
N ILE A 318 1.44 -6.03 -18.93
CA ILE A 318 1.41 -6.76 -17.65
C ILE A 318 0.25 -6.26 -16.81
N LEU A 319 0.13 -4.94 -16.65
CA LEU A 319 -0.88 -4.34 -15.79
C LEU A 319 -2.32 -4.61 -16.26
N LEU A 320 -2.58 -4.58 -17.57
CA LEU A 320 -3.90 -4.95 -18.11
C LEU A 320 -4.26 -6.41 -17.83
N LEU A 321 -3.30 -7.32 -17.99
CA LEU A 321 -3.52 -8.74 -17.70
C LEU A 321 -3.68 -8.99 -16.20
N GLN A 322 -2.98 -8.25 -15.34
CA GLN A 322 -3.21 -8.26 -13.90
C GLN A 322 -4.63 -7.81 -13.55
N THR A 323 -5.14 -6.76 -14.21
CA THR A 323 -6.52 -6.28 -14.00
C THR A 323 -7.55 -7.35 -14.32
N ILE A 324 -7.36 -8.02 -15.46
CA ILE A 324 -8.23 -9.11 -15.90
C ILE A 324 -8.16 -10.28 -14.91
N THR A 325 -6.96 -10.65 -14.50
CA THR A 325 -6.72 -11.75 -13.54
C THR A 325 -7.41 -11.48 -12.21
N LEU A 326 -7.26 -10.28 -11.64
CA LEU A 326 -7.95 -9.89 -10.41
C LEU A 326 -9.46 -9.94 -10.58
N ALA A 327 -10.00 -9.37 -11.65
CA ALA A 327 -11.43 -9.33 -11.88
C ALA A 327 -12.02 -10.76 -11.94
N PHE A 328 -11.34 -11.69 -12.62
CA PHE A 328 -11.75 -13.09 -12.66
C PHE A 328 -11.60 -13.79 -11.31
N PHE A 329 -10.50 -13.57 -10.60
CA PHE A 329 -10.27 -14.16 -9.29
C PHE A 329 -11.30 -13.67 -8.25
N ALA A 330 -11.57 -12.38 -8.22
CA ALA A 330 -12.58 -11.78 -7.36
C ALA A 330 -13.98 -12.35 -7.68
N TYR A 331 -14.33 -12.43 -8.96
CA TYR A 331 -15.62 -12.92 -9.42
C TYR A 331 -15.85 -14.42 -9.15
N PHE A 332 -14.86 -15.27 -9.43
CA PHE A 332 -15.03 -16.73 -9.35
C PHE A 332 -14.56 -17.34 -8.03
N VAL A 333 -13.48 -16.82 -7.43
CA VAL A 333 -12.86 -17.41 -6.24
C VAL A 333 -13.28 -16.66 -4.99
N THR A 334 -13.05 -15.34 -4.95
CA THR A 334 -13.32 -14.54 -3.73
C THR A 334 -14.80 -14.58 -3.36
N PHE A 335 -15.69 -14.31 -4.32
CA PHE A 335 -17.13 -14.38 -4.10
C PHE A 335 -17.59 -15.76 -3.59
N ARG A 336 -17.14 -16.84 -4.23
CA ARG A 336 -17.56 -18.20 -3.88
C ARG A 336 -17.09 -18.60 -2.49
N LEU A 337 -15.80 -18.42 -2.21
CA LEU A 337 -15.20 -18.83 -0.93
C LEU A 337 -15.67 -17.95 0.24
N MET A 338 -16.08 -16.70 -0.02
CA MET A 338 -16.69 -15.85 1.02
C MET A 338 -18.17 -16.17 1.30
N GLY A 339 -18.77 -17.12 0.60
CA GLY A 339 -20.11 -17.64 0.90
C GLY A 339 -21.20 -17.26 -0.11
N SER A 340 -20.82 -16.66 -1.25
CA SER A 340 -21.74 -16.34 -2.37
C SER A 340 -22.97 -15.49 -2.00
N ASN A 341 -22.90 -14.72 -0.92
CA ASN A 341 -23.97 -13.84 -0.45
C ASN A 341 -23.68 -12.36 -0.78
N TYR A 342 -24.57 -11.46 -0.38
CA TYR A 342 -24.42 -10.03 -0.61
C TYR A 342 -23.09 -9.48 -0.06
N ASP A 343 -22.74 -9.82 1.20
CA ASP A 343 -21.48 -9.40 1.81
C ASP A 343 -20.27 -9.89 1.01
N ALA A 344 -20.29 -11.14 0.51
CA ALA A 344 -19.24 -11.69 -0.33
C ALA A 344 -19.10 -10.92 -1.66
N ALA A 345 -20.19 -10.42 -2.25
CA ALA A 345 -20.13 -9.59 -3.45
C ALA A 345 -19.53 -8.21 -3.16
N VAL A 346 -19.88 -7.59 -2.03
CA VAL A 346 -19.26 -6.33 -1.57
C VAL A 346 -17.78 -6.54 -1.29
N MET A 347 -17.40 -7.63 -0.61
CA MET A 347 -16.00 -8.00 -0.35
C MET A 347 -15.22 -8.28 -1.63
N ALA A 348 -15.83 -8.88 -2.66
CA ALA A 348 -15.19 -9.07 -3.96
C ALA A 348 -14.90 -7.72 -4.63
N GLY A 349 -15.83 -6.75 -4.56
CA GLY A 349 -15.59 -5.37 -5.02
C GLY A 349 -14.50 -4.66 -4.21
N GLY A 350 -14.44 -4.90 -2.90
CA GLY A 350 -13.36 -4.46 -2.02
C GLY A 350 -12.01 -5.09 -2.39
N HIS A 351 -11.98 -6.39 -2.65
CA HIS A 351 -10.77 -7.12 -3.06
C HIS A 351 -10.20 -6.58 -4.37
N CYS A 352 -11.08 -6.31 -5.35
CA CYS A 352 -10.68 -5.59 -6.57
C CYS A 352 -10.03 -4.23 -6.29
N GLY A 353 -10.47 -3.52 -5.25
CA GLY A 353 -9.95 -2.20 -4.89
C GLY A 353 -8.54 -2.25 -4.28
N PHE A 354 -8.31 -3.08 -3.27
CA PHE A 354 -7.00 -3.14 -2.62
C PHE A 354 -6.02 -4.11 -3.31
N GLY A 355 -6.49 -5.20 -3.93
CA GLY A 355 -5.62 -6.15 -4.67
C GLY A 355 -5.10 -5.61 -6.02
N MET A 356 -5.55 -4.42 -6.39
CA MET A 356 -5.04 -3.58 -7.47
C MET A 356 -5.06 -2.14 -7.01
N GLY A 357 -4.39 -1.81 -5.92
CA GLY A 357 -4.32 -0.46 -5.40
C GLY A 357 -3.98 -0.45 -3.93
N ALA A 358 -4.88 0.11 -3.13
CA ALA A 358 -4.71 0.25 -1.70
C ALA A 358 -6.06 0.14 -0.99
N THR A 359 -6.02 -0.06 0.32
CA THR A 359 -7.21 -0.16 1.18
C THR A 359 -8.21 1.00 1.02
N PRO A 360 -7.80 2.28 0.87
CA PRO A 360 -8.74 3.37 0.60
C PRO A 360 -9.59 3.16 -0.66
N THR A 361 -9.02 2.57 -1.72
CA THR A 361 -9.74 2.25 -2.96
C THR A 361 -10.78 1.16 -2.73
N ALA A 362 -10.47 0.16 -1.91
CA ALA A 362 -11.44 -0.86 -1.51
C ALA A 362 -12.63 -0.24 -0.75
N VAL A 363 -12.36 0.63 0.22
CA VAL A 363 -13.40 1.32 1.00
C VAL A 363 -14.27 2.20 0.11
N MET A 364 -13.67 2.92 -0.84
CA MET A 364 -14.41 3.71 -1.83
C MET A 364 -15.32 2.84 -2.71
N ASN A 365 -14.81 1.72 -3.23
CA ASN A 365 -15.60 0.80 -4.06
C ASN A 365 -16.79 0.22 -3.30
N MET A 366 -16.53 -0.27 -2.09
CA MET A 366 -17.58 -0.81 -1.22
C MET A 366 -18.59 0.29 -0.87
N GLY A 367 -18.13 1.51 -0.54
CA GLY A 367 -18.96 2.68 -0.23
C GLY A 367 -19.89 3.07 -1.37
N ALA A 368 -19.36 3.17 -2.59
CA ALA A 368 -20.13 3.47 -3.78
C ALA A 368 -21.20 2.39 -4.05
N LEU A 369 -20.87 1.12 -3.80
CA LEU A 369 -21.79 0.00 -3.98
C LEU A 369 -22.91 0.01 -2.93
N VAL A 370 -22.55 0.01 -1.64
CA VAL A 370 -23.53 -0.06 -0.54
C VAL A 370 -24.45 1.17 -0.50
N SER A 371 -24.00 2.32 -1.01
CA SER A 371 -24.86 3.51 -1.17
C SER A 371 -26.09 3.27 -2.07
N ARG A 372 -26.01 2.28 -2.96
CA ARG A 372 -27.07 1.92 -3.91
C ARG A 372 -27.77 0.61 -3.57
N THR A 373 -27.05 -0.33 -2.95
CA THR A 373 -27.52 -1.70 -2.73
C THR A 373 -27.76 -2.07 -1.27
N GLY A 374 -27.57 -1.11 -0.34
CA GLY A 374 -27.77 -1.30 1.10
C GLY A 374 -26.47 -1.62 1.86
N PRO A 375 -26.41 -1.41 3.18
CA PRO A 375 -25.17 -1.55 3.96
C PRO A 375 -24.65 -2.99 4.04
N SER A 376 -23.34 -3.14 4.23
CA SER A 376 -22.64 -4.42 4.47
C SER A 376 -21.58 -4.25 5.59
N PRO A 377 -21.99 -4.27 6.87
CA PRO A 377 -21.07 -4.07 7.99
C PRO A 377 -19.94 -5.11 8.03
N GLN A 378 -20.24 -6.34 7.60
CA GLN A 378 -19.25 -7.41 7.56
C GLN A 378 -18.12 -7.11 6.56
N ALA A 379 -18.43 -6.63 5.36
CA ALA A 379 -17.41 -6.29 4.36
C ALA A 379 -16.54 -5.11 4.84
N PHE A 380 -17.16 -4.10 5.45
CA PHE A 380 -16.47 -2.93 6.01
C PHE A 380 -15.63 -3.24 7.25
N MET A 381 -15.88 -4.36 7.93
CA MET A 381 -15.00 -4.87 8.97
C MET A 381 -13.86 -5.71 8.39
N VAL A 382 -14.18 -6.66 7.51
CA VAL A 382 -13.24 -7.68 7.05
C VAL A 382 -12.17 -7.10 6.12
N VAL A 383 -12.58 -6.35 5.09
CA VAL A 383 -11.66 -5.92 4.02
C VAL A 383 -10.62 -4.92 4.54
N PRO A 384 -10.99 -3.86 5.31
CA PRO A 384 -10.00 -2.92 5.81
C PRO A 384 -9.01 -3.55 6.80
N ILE A 385 -9.47 -4.47 7.66
CA ILE A 385 -8.58 -5.15 8.60
C ILE A 385 -7.53 -5.96 7.84
N VAL A 386 -7.94 -6.75 6.85
CA VAL A 386 -7.01 -7.54 6.03
C VAL A 386 -6.09 -6.65 5.21
N GLY A 387 -6.66 -5.68 4.49
CA GLY A 387 -5.92 -4.84 3.54
C GLY A 387 -4.99 -3.81 4.19
N ALA A 388 -5.36 -3.22 5.33
CA ALA A 388 -4.54 -2.18 5.96
C ALA A 388 -3.42 -2.73 6.84
N PHE A 389 -3.63 -3.89 7.48
CA PHE A 389 -2.74 -4.34 8.56
C PHE A 389 -2.01 -5.64 8.26
N PHE A 390 -2.69 -6.63 7.64
CA PHE A 390 -2.14 -7.98 7.54
C PHE A 390 -1.59 -8.30 6.16
N ILE A 391 -2.11 -7.67 5.11
CA ILE A 391 -1.72 -8.02 3.74
C ILE A 391 -0.25 -7.72 3.47
N ASP A 392 0.30 -6.61 3.98
CA ASP A 392 1.71 -6.26 3.77
C ASP A 392 2.66 -7.27 4.43
N ILE A 393 2.28 -7.80 5.60
CA ILE A 393 3.03 -8.86 6.29
C ILE A 393 3.06 -10.13 5.44
N VAL A 394 1.89 -10.57 4.96
CA VAL A 394 1.80 -11.79 4.16
C VAL A 394 2.48 -11.61 2.80
N ASN A 395 2.33 -10.43 2.19
CA ASN A 395 2.98 -10.07 0.95
C ASN A 395 4.50 -10.13 1.09
N ALA A 396 5.07 -9.56 2.15
CA ALA A 396 6.51 -9.63 2.41
C ALA A 396 7.02 -11.08 2.53
N ILE A 397 6.28 -11.95 3.22
CA ILE A 397 6.63 -13.39 3.35
C ILE A 397 6.57 -14.10 1.98
N ILE A 398 5.51 -13.88 1.20
CA ILE A 398 5.36 -14.50 -0.12
C ILE A 398 6.45 -14.01 -1.08
N LEU A 399 6.75 -12.71 -1.07
CA LEU A 399 7.79 -12.11 -1.89
C LEU A 399 9.16 -12.68 -1.57
N GLN A 400 9.49 -12.90 -0.29
CA GLN A 400 10.73 -13.56 0.08
C GLN A 400 10.83 -14.98 -0.51
N GLY A 401 9.72 -15.72 -0.52
CA GLY A 401 9.65 -17.04 -1.16
C GLY A 401 9.93 -16.98 -2.67
N TYR A 402 9.35 -15.99 -3.37
CA TYR A 402 9.61 -15.77 -4.79
C TYR A 402 11.06 -15.36 -5.06
N LEU A 403 11.62 -14.44 -4.27
CA LEU A 403 13.01 -14.00 -4.40
C LEU A 403 13.99 -15.15 -4.18
N SER A 404 13.72 -16.04 -3.23
CA SER A 404 14.57 -17.22 -2.98
C SER A 404 14.50 -18.27 -4.10
N PHE A 405 13.47 -18.23 -4.95
CA PHE A 405 13.28 -19.16 -6.06
C PHE A 405 13.80 -18.61 -7.39
N ILE A 406 13.73 -17.28 -7.58
CA ILE A 406 14.04 -16.59 -8.84
C ILE A 406 15.43 -15.93 -8.79
N GLY A 407 15.79 -15.34 -7.65
CA GLY A 407 17.12 -14.77 -7.38
C GLY A 407 18.06 -15.80 -6.80
#